data_AF-A0A2J6P2K5-F1
#
_entry.id   AF-A0A2J6P2K5-F1
#
_cell.length_a   1.000
_cell.length_b   1.000
_cell.length_c   1.000
_cell.angle_alpha   90.00
_cell.angle_beta   90.00
_cell.angle_gamma   90.00
#
_symmetry.space_group_name_H-M   'P 1'
#
loop_
_entity.id
_entity.type
_entity.pdbx_description
1 polymer ?
#
loop_
_entity_poly.entity_id
_entity_poly.type
_entity_poly.pdbx_seq_one_letter_code
_entity_poly.pdbx_strand_id
1 'polypeptide(L)'
;MFENKDDITLLYQAISELAEIIGHHPYNTKSISLLCLDLGITLEEYQKVLIAFLKLAHSKNTEEMEINDFKKILIQYIEKYNDLTDSQTLRFIEGYARNYIPELLSYAEKLYLEIRV
;
A
#
# COMPACT_ATOMS: atom_id res chain seq x y z
N MET A 1 12.54 19.72 12.73
CA MET A 1 12.60 20.78 11.70
C MET A 1 13.48 20.22 10.61
N PHE A 2 12.92 19.91 9.44
CA PHE A 2 13.68 19.46 8.27
C PHE A 2 13.88 20.71 7.43
N GLU A 3 15.07 21.27 7.47
CA GLU A 3 15.35 22.62 6.94
C GLU A 3 15.72 22.57 5.46
N ASN A 4 16.19 21.42 4.99
CA ASN A 4 16.63 21.25 3.62
C ASN A 4 16.35 19.83 3.08
N LYS A 5 16.65 19.63 1.79
CA LYS A 5 16.45 18.37 1.09
C LYS A 5 17.35 17.24 1.62
N ASP A 6 18.51 17.58 2.15
CA ASP A 6 19.47 16.60 2.68
C ASP A 6 18.92 15.99 3.99
N ASP A 7 18.28 16.80 4.84
CA ASP A 7 17.63 16.32 6.07
C ASP A 7 16.50 15.33 5.76
N ILE A 8 15.70 15.61 4.72
CA ILE A 8 14.63 14.72 4.26
C ILE A 8 15.22 13.43 3.69
N THR A 9 16.34 13.53 2.98
CA THR A 9 17.05 12.37 2.41
C THR A 9 17.59 11.47 3.53
N LEU A 10 18.20 12.05 4.56
CA LEU A 10 18.67 11.31 5.73
C LEU A 10 17.53 10.67 6.51
N LEU A 11 16.40 11.37 6.65
CA LEU A 11 15.20 10.79 7.28
C LEU A 11 14.68 9.59 6.49
N TYR A 12 14.52 9.74 5.17
CA TYR A 12 14.08 8.66 4.30
C TYR A 12 15.03 7.46 4.37
N GLN A 13 16.33 7.70 4.37
CA GLN A 13 17.34 6.65 4.51
C GLN A 13 17.22 5.93 5.85
N ALA A 14 17.16 6.67 6.97
CA ALA A 14 17.01 6.07 8.30
C ALA A 14 15.73 5.25 8.43
N ILE A 15 14.61 5.72 7.87
CA ILE A 15 13.35 4.97 7.85
C ILE A 15 13.49 3.71 6.99
N SER A 16 14.15 3.79 5.84
CA SER A 16 14.35 2.64 4.94
C SER A 16 15.21 1.55 5.60
N GLU A 17 16.31 1.94 6.25
CA GLU A 17 17.18 1.03 7.01
C GLU A 17 16.41 0.31 8.12
N LEU A 18 15.60 1.04 8.90
CA LEU A 18 14.74 0.44 9.93
C LEU A 18 13.64 -0.44 9.33
N ALA A 19 13.07 -0.03 8.19
CA ALA A 19 12.03 -0.79 7.51
C ALA A 19 12.56 -2.15 7.04
N GLU A 20 13.77 -2.20 6.50
CA GLU A 20 14.43 -3.44 6.10
C GLU A 20 14.60 -4.40 7.29
N ILE A 21 15.04 -3.89 8.45
CA ILE A 21 15.20 -4.67 9.69
C ILE A 21 13.87 -5.31 10.14
N ILE A 22 12.75 -4.59 10.00
CA ILE A 22 11.41 -5.11 10.36
C ILE A 22 10.76 -5.96 9.25
N GLY A 23 11.49 -6.22 8.16
CA GLY A 23 11.05 -7.08 7.06
C GLY A 23 10.17 -6.37 6.03
N HIS A 24 10.33 -5.06 5.82
CA HIS A 24 9.80 -4.38 4.64
C HIS A 24 10.60 -4.79 3.41
N HIS A 25 9.95 -5.43 2.43
CA HIS A 25 10.58 -5.81 1.17
C HIS A 25 9.53 -5.95 0.05
N PRO A 26 9.92 -6.19 -1.23
CA PRO A 26 8.97 -6.24 -2.35
C PRO A 26 7.81 -7.24 -2.24
N TYR A 27 7.89 -8.20 -1.31
CA TYR A 27 6.86 -9.22 -1.05
C TYR A 27 6.26 -9.12 0.36
N ASN A 28 6.48 -8.01 1.08
CA ASN A 28 5.95 -7.79 2.42
C ASN A 28 5.94 -6.30 2.72
N THR A 29 4.79 -5.65 2.53
CA THR A 29 4.66 -4.23 2.85
C THR A 29 4.42 -4.05 4.35
N LYS A 30 5.40 -3.48 5.06
CA LYS A 30 5.24 -3.07 6.47
C LYS A 30 4.67 -1.67 6.64
N SER A 31 5.13 -0.74 5.81
CA SER A 31 4.72 0.67 5.84
C SER A 31 4.20 1.04 4.46
N ILE A 32 2.91 1.34 4.39
CA ILE A 32 2.29 1.81 3.15
C ILE A 32 2.82 3.18 2.73
N SER A 33 3.11 4.06 3.70
CA SER A 33 3.68 5.38 3.40
C SER A 33 5.09 5.28 2.83
N LEU A 34 5.90 4.34 3.31
CA LEU A 34 7.22 4.08 2.72
C LEU A 34 7.07 3.48 1.31
N LEU A 35 6.18 2.50 1.11
CA LEU A 35 5.87 1.96 -0.22
C LEU A 35 5.47 3.08 -1.19
N CYS A 36 4.60 3.98 -0.76
CA CYS A 36 4.17 5.12 -1.58
C CYS A 36 5.34 6.04 -1.92
N LEU A 37 6.20 6.33 -0.95
CA LEU A 37 7.38 7.17 -1.16
C LEU A 37 8.37 6.54 -2.15
N ASP A 38 8.66 5.23 -2.01
CA ASP A 38 9.52 4.46 -2.92
C ASP A 38 9.00 4.48 -4.36
N LEU A 39 7.68 4.48 -4.52
CA LEU A 39 6.99 4.51 -5.81
C LEU A 39 6.73 5.93 -6.31
N GLY A 40 7.18 6.96 -5.59
CA GLY A 40 6.97 8.38 -5.89
C GLY A 40 5.50 8.80 -5.85
N ILE A 41 4.64 8.08 -5.13
CA ILE A 41 3.21 8.39 -4.94
C ILE A 41 3.12 9.59 -4.02
N THR A 42 2.38 10.60 -4.45
CA THR A 42 2.19 11.84 -3.71
C THR A 42 1.29 11.62 -2.50
N LEU A 43 1.37 12.54 -1.53
CA LEU A 43 0.49 12.51 -0.36
C LEU A 43 -1.00 12.57 -0.75
N GLU A 44 -1.34 13.33 -1.80
CA GLU A 44 -2.71 13.46 -2.28
C GLU A 44 -3.24 12.14 -2.87
N GLU A 45 -2.48 11.50 -3.76
CA GLU A 45 -2.82 10.18 -4.31
C GLU A 45 -2.99 9.15 -3.19
N TYR A 46 -2.04 9.11 -2.24
CA TYR A 46 -2.10 8.24 -1.06
C TYR A 46 -3.39 8.43 -0.25
N GLN A 47 -3.79 9.68 0.03
CA GLN A 47 -5.00 9.97 0.79
C GLN A 47 -6.27 9.58 0.03
N LYS A 48 -6.32 9.81 -1.28
CA LYS A 48 -7.46 9.40 -2.13
C LYS A 48 -7.63 7.88 -2.13
N VAL A 49 -6.54 7.13 -2.27
CA VAL A 49 -6.56 5.67 -2.20
C VAL A 49 -7.00 5.17 -0.83
N LEU A 50 -6.46 5.75 0.26
CA LEU A 50 -6.87 5.39 1.62
C LEU A 50 -8.38 5.53 1.82
N ILE A 51 -8.95 6.67 1.42
CA ILE A 51 -10.39 6.95 1.54
C ILE A 51 -11.20 5.95 0.70
N ALA A 52 -10.75 5.63 -0.51
CA ALA A 52 -11.45 4.70 -1.39
C ALA A 52 -11.39 3.25 -0.87
N PHE A 53 -10.24 2.81 -0.35
CA PHE A 53 -10.12 1.49 0.27
C PHE A 53 -10.98 1.38 1.53
N LEU A 54 -11.03 2.42 2.37
CA LEU A 54 -11.93 2.47 3.53
C LEU A 54 -13.40 2.30 3.10
N LYS A 55 -13.84 3.07 2.09
CA LYS A 55 -15.21 2.95 1.55
C LYS A 55 -15.51 1.55 1.01
N LEU A 56 -14.55 0.93 0.31
CA LEU A 56 -14.70 -0.43 -0.20
C LEU A 56 -14.84 -1.42 0.97
N ALA A 57 -13.96 -1.33 1.97
CA ALA A 57 -13.98 -2.19 3.15
C ALA A 57 -15.28 -2.09 3.96
N HIS A 58 -15.93 -0.92 3.96
CA HIS A 58 -17.20 -0.72 4.66
C HIS A 58 -18.44 -1.12 3.83
N SER A 59 -18.33 -1.18 2.50
CA SER A 59 -19.48 -1.39 1.61
C SER A 59 -19.67 -2.82 1.14
N LYS A 60 -18.63 -3.66 1.25
CA LYS A 60 -18.69 -5.09 0.90
C LYS A 60 -18.18 -5.94 2.05
N ASN A 61 -18.74 -7.14 2.20
CA ASN A 61 -18.07 -8.18 2.99
C ASN A 61 -16.79 -8.60 2.28
N THR A 62 -15.75 -8.94 3.04
CA THR A 62 -14.45 -9.37 2.50
C THR A 62 -14.53 -10.60 1.59
N GLU A 63 -15.56 -11.43 1.76
CA GLU A 63 -15.82 -12.61 0.93
C GLU A 63 -16.27 -12.26 -0.50
N GLU A 64 -16.82 -11.08 -0.71
CA GLU A 64 -17.31 -10.58 -2.01
C GLU A 64 -16.32 -9.64 -2.70
N MET A 65 -15.16 -9.39 -2.07
CA MET A 65 -14.14 -8.49 -2.62
C MET A 65 -13.26 -9.23 -3.64
N GLU A 66 -13.07 -8.60 -4.79
CA GLU A 66 -12.14 -9.07 -5.81
C GLU A 66 -10.91 -8.16 -5.89
N ILE A 67 -9.75 -8.72 -6.21
CA ILE A 67 -8.51 -7.93 -6.32
C ILE A 67 -8.64 -6.82 -7.38
N ASN A 68 -9.50 -7.05 -8.38
CA ASN A 68 -9.85 -6.08 -9.42
C ASN A 68 -10.56 -4.84 -8.88
N ASP A 69 -11.28 -4.91 -7.76
CA ASP A 69 -11.88 -3.73 -7.12
C ASP A 69 -10.77 -2.78 -6.64
N PHE A 70 -9.74 -3.34 -6.01
CA PHE A 70 -8.58 -2.57 -5.53
C PHE A 70 -7.72 -2.04 -6.68
N LYS A 71 -7.50 -2.85 -7.74
CA LYS A 71 -6.79 -2.40 -8.95
C LYS A 71 -7.43 -1.17 -9.56
N LYS A 72 -8.76 -1.20 -9.75
CA LYS A 72 -9.51 -0.07 -10.31
C LYS A 72 -9.31 1.18 -9.49
N ILE A 73 -9.35 1.07 -8.16
CA ILE A 73 -9.12 2.21 -7.27
C ILE A 73 -7.69 2.76 -7.42
N LEU A 74 -6.68 1.89 -7.45
CA LEU A 74 -5.28 2.31 -7.58
C LEU A 74 -5.04 3.01 -8.92
N ILE A 75 -5.52 2.44 -10.03
CA ILE A 75 -5.43 3.04 -11.37
C ILE A 75 -6.20 4.35 -11.45
N GLN A 76 -7.36 4.45 -10.80
CA GLN A 76 -8.17 5.66 -10.80
C GLN A 76 -7.49 6.84 -10.10
N TYR A 77 -6.76 6.59 -9.00
CA TYR A 77 -6.25 7.65 -8.13
C TYR A 77 -4.75 7.85 -8.17
N ILE A 78 -3.99 6.97 -8.83
CA ILE A 78 -2.55 7.09 -8.99
C ILE A 78 -2.26 7.27 -10.48
N GLU A 79 -1.98 8.50 -10.90
CA GLU A 79 -1.98 8.91 -12.32
C GLU A 79 -0.93 8.16 -13.16
N LYS A 80 0.14 7.69 -12.53
CA LYS A 80 1.22 6.96 -13.20
C LYS A 80 0.87 5.51 -13.55
N TYR A 81 -0.23 4.98 -13.01
CA TYR A 81 -0.61 3.59 -13.22
C TYR A 81 -1.70 3.46 -14.28
N ASN A 82 -1.32 2.86 -15.41
CA ASN A 82 -2.27 2.43 -16.44
C ASN A 82 -2.66 0.94 -16.28
N ASP A 83 -1.83 0.17 -15.58
CA ASP A 83 -2.07 -1.24 -15.25
C ASP A 83 -1.26 -1.64 -14.00
N LEU A 84 -1.72 -2.66 -13.29
CA LEU A 84 -1.08 -3.22 -12.10
C LEU A 84 -1.24 -4.75 -12.07
N THR A 85 -0.14 -5.44 -11.80
CA THR A 85 -0.15 -6.87 -11.52
C THR A 85 -0.83 -7.16 -10.17
N ASP A 86 -1.36 -8.37 -10.00
CA ASP A 86 -1.94 -8.81 -8.73
C ASP A 86 -0.94 -8.70 -7.57
N SER A 87 0.33 -9.01 -7.82
CA SER A 87 1.38 -8.89 -6.81
C SER A 87 1.63 -7.44 -6.40
N GLN A 88 1.61 -6.49 -7.35
CA GLN A 88 1.72 -5.06 -7.02
C GLN A 88 0.49 -4.58 -6.23
N THR A 89 -0.71 -4.96 -6.66
CA THR A 89 -1.96 -4.61 -5.95
C THR A 89 -1.96 -5.16 -4.53
N LEU A 90 -1.54 -6.42 -4.35
CA LEU A 90 -1.45 -7.05 -3.05
C LEU A 90 -0.55 -6.25 -2.10
N ARG A 91 0.58 -5.69 -2.56
CA ARG A 91 1.44 -4.85 -1.71
C ARG A 91 0.72 -3.64 -1.13
N PHE A 92 -0.20 -3.02 -1.89
CA PHE A 92 -1.02 -1.91 -1.40
C PHE A 92 -2.06 -2.41 -0.41
N ILE A 93 -2.76 -3.50 -0.73
CA ILE A 93 -3.77 -4.10 0.16
C ILE A 93 -3.13 -4.48 1.50
N GLU A 94 -2.00 -5.19 1.50
CA GLU A 94 -1.23 -5.54 2.71
C GLU A 94 -0.82 -4.29 3.50
N GLY A 95 -0.29 -3.28 2.82
CA GLY A 95 0.14 -2.04 3.45
C GLY A 95 -1.00 -1.31 4.15
N TYR A 96 -2.11 -1.09 3.45
CA TYR A 96 -3.28 -0.43 4.05
C TYR A 96 -3.92 -1.28 5.14
N ALA A 97 -4.02 -2.60 4.96
CA ALA A 97 -4.61 -3.48 5.95
C ALA A 97 -3.86 -3.45 7.29
N ARG A 98 -2.52 -3.49 7.24
CA ARG A 98 -1.67 -3.49 8.44
C ARG A 98 -1.62 -2.16 9.16
N ASN A 99 -1.76 -1.04 8.44
CA ASN A 99 -1.52 0.28 9.00
C ASN A 99 -2.82 1.03 9.34
N TYR A 100 -3.91 0.79 8.59
CA TYR A 100 -5.10 1.65 8.65
C TYR A 100 -6.45 0.93 8.51
N ILE A 101 -6.52 -0.25 7.90
CA ILE A 101 -7.79 -0.94 7.58
C ILE A 101 -7.73 -2.43 7.99
N PRO A 102 -7.71 -2.74 9.30
CA PRO A 102 -7.51 -4.11 9.80
C PRO A 102 -8.51 -5.13 9.24
N GLU A 103 -9.70 -4.70 8.84
CA GLU A 103 -10.74 -5.51 8.22
C GLU A 103 -10.26 -6.21 6.94
N LEU A 104 -9.29 -5.63 6.23
CA LEU A 104 -8.71 -6.20 5.02
C LEU A 104 -7.62 -7.25 5.28
N LEU A 105 -7.21 -7.48 6.54
CA LEU A 105 -6.09 -8.38 6.85
C LEU A 105 -6.36 -9.82 6.38
N SER A 106 -7.50 -10.40 6.75
CA SER A 106 -7.86 -11.77 6.35
C SER A 106 -7.92 -11.94 4.84
N TYR A 107 -8.37 -10.90 4.13
CA TYR A 107 -8.41 -10.88 2.67
C TYR A 107 -7.00 -10.82 2.07
N ALA A 108 -6.14 -9.96 2.60
CA ALA A 108 -4.74 -9.85 2.18
C ALA A 108 -3.97 -11.16 2.39
N GLU A 109 -4.19 -11.84 3.52
CA GLU A 109 -3.56 -13.13 3.83
C GLU A 109 -4.01 -14.23 2.87
N LYS A 110 -5.31 -14.29 2.55
CA LYS A 110 -5.84 -15.20 1.53
C LYS A 110 -5.17 -14.96 0.16
N LEU A 111 -5.14 -13.71 -0.30
CA LEU A 111 -4.51 -13.34 -1.57
C LEU A 111 -3.01 -13.65 -1.60
N TYR A 112 -2.31 -13.46 -0.48
CA TYR A 112 -0.89 -13.81 -0.38
C TYR A 112 -0.66 -15.29 -0.68
N LEU A 113 -1.47 -16.17 -0.11
CA LEU A 113 -1.39 -17.61 -0.35
C LEU A 113 -1.73 -17.98 -1.79
N GLU A 114 -2.66 -17.27 -2.44
CA GLU A 114 -3.06 -17.55 -3.83
C GLU A 114 -2.04 -17.06 -4.87
N ILE A 115 -1.31 -15.97 -4.57
CA ILE A 115 -0.42 -15.30 -5.54
C ILE A 115 1.05 -15.71 -5.37
N ARG A 116 1.48 -16.01 -4.13
CA ARG A 116 2.91 -16.14 -3.78
C ARG A 116 3.31 -17.53 -3.28
N VAL A 117 2.37 -18.46 -3.12
CA VAL A 117 2.62 -19.88 -2.77
C VAL A 117 2.23 -20.76 -3.95
#